data_AF-A0A0F9VNW7-F1
#
_entry.id   AF-A0A0F9VNW7-F1
#
_cell.length_a   1.000
_cell.length_b   1.000
_cell.length_c   1.000
_cell.angle_alpha   90.00
_cell.angle_beta   90.00
_cell.angle_gamma   90.00
#
_symmetry.space_group_name_H-M   'P 1'
#
loop_
_entity.id
_entity.type
_entity.pdbx_description
1 polymer ?
#
loop_
_entity_poly.entity_id
_entity_poly.type
_entity_poly.pdbx_seq_one_letter_code
_entity_poly.pdbx_strand_id
1 'polypeptide(L)'
;MDEELNKKLAEWAGGKYEFGHWWLRDYNEQTCNPPNFTKSLDACFKWLVPKLFELGYSCGMIIAEVSSKARYRFVVDLANTEVGVEAQDENPALAFCLAIEKLIDGGK
;
A
#
# COMPACT_ATOMS: atom_id res chain seq x y z
N MET A 1 9.01 -4.95 -11.76
CA MET A 1 8.79 -3.77 -10.90
C MET A 1 7.41 -3.84 -10.24
N ASP A 2 6.31 -3.65 -10.97
CA ASP A 2 4.95 -3.75 -10.38
C ASP A 2 4.66 -5.08 -9.68
N GLU A 3 5.07 -6.22 -10.27
CA GLU A 3 4.83 -7.53 -9.68
C GLU A 3 5.61 -7.77 -8.38
N GLU A 4 6.86 -7.30 -8.30
CA GLU A 4 7.68 -7.45 -7.10
C GLU A 4 7.16 -6.57 -5.96
N LEU A 5 6.77 -5.34 -6.28
CA LEU A 5 6.12 -4.44 -5.33
C LEU A 5 4.79 -5.03 -4.83
N ASN A 6 3.95 -5.55 -5.73
CA ASN A 6 2.67 -6.16 -5.34
C ASN A 6 2.88 -7.39 -4.43
N LYS A 7 3.90 -8.21 -4.67
CA LYS A 7 4.24 -9.34 -3.79
C LYS A 7 4.71 -8.87 -2.42
N LYS A 8 5.65 -7.91 -2.37
CA LYS A 8 6.15 -7.32 -1.12
C LYS A 8 5.02 -6.77 -0.26
N LEU A 9 4.09 -6.05 -0.87
CA LEU A 9 2.91 -5.49 -0.19
C LEU A 9 1.94 -6.57 0.28
N ALA A 10 1.72 -7.62 -0.53
CA ALA A 10 0.89 -8.76 -0.14
C ALA A 10 1.46 -9.48 1.08
N GLU A 11 2.78 -9.77 1.10
CA GLU A 11 3.46 -10.41 2.23
C GLU A 11 3.39 -9.54 3.48
N TRP A 12 3.65 -8.24 3.35
CA TRP A 12 3.57 -7.30 4.47
C TRP A 12 2.15 -7.20 5.05
N ALA A 13 1.12 -7.29 4.20
CA ALA A 13 -0.27 -7.36 4.62
C ALA A 13 -0.64 -8.67 5.35
N GLY A 14 0.31 -9.60 5.51
CA GLY A 14 0.11 -10.92 6.10
C GLY A 14 -0.40 -11.96 5.10
N GLY A 15 -0.32 -11.66 3.80
CA GLY A 15 -0.63 -12.61 2.74
C GLY A 15 0.40 -13.73 2.65
N LYS A 16 -0.06 -14.92 2.28
CA LYS A 16 0.78 -16.10 2.08
C LYS A 16 0.66 -16.61 0.66
N TYR A 17 1.76 -17.08 0.08
CA TYR A 17 1.75 -17.76 -1.21
C TYR A 17 1.89 -19.27 -1.00
N GLU A 18 0.80 -20.01 -1.21
CA GLU A 18 0.74 -21.45 -1.00
C GLU A 18 0.03 -22.12 -2.18
N PHE A 19 0.54 -23.27 -2.63
CA PHE A 19 0.00 -24.05 -3.75
C PHE A 19 -0.20 -23.27 -5.07
N GLY A 20 0.59 -22.21 -5.30
CA GLY A 20 0.46 -21.37 -6.50
C GLY A 20 -0.60 -20.27 -6.39
N HIS A 21 -1.16 -20.04 -5.19
CA HIS A 21 -2.19 -19.03 -4.94
C HIS A 21 -1.78 -18.10 -3.80
N TRP A 22 -2.23 -16.85 -3.87
CA TRP A 22 -2.14 -15.90 -2.76
C TRP A 22 -3.36 -16.03 -1.86
N TRP A 23 -3.08 -16.04 -0.56
CA TRP A 23 -4.04 -16.10 0.53
C TRP A 23 -3.86 -14.84 1.37
N LEU A 24 -4.75 -13.87 1.22
CA LEU A 24 -4.71 -12.64 2.01
C LEU A 24 -5.62 -12.77 3.24
N ARG A 25 -5.22 -12.13 4.33
CA ARG A 25 -5.88 -12.25 5.63
C ARG A 25 -7.34 -11.78 5.58
N ASP A 26 -8.21 -12.45 6.34
CA ASP A 26 -9.63 -12.14 6.60
C ASP A 26 -10.65 -12.35 5.47
N TYR A 27 -10.25 -12.79 4.29
CA TYR A 27 -11.19 -13.18 3.25
C TYR A 27 -10.75 -14.52 2.70
N ASN A 28 -11.64 -15.52 2.70
CA ASN A 28 -11.44 -16.80 2.01
C ASN A 28 -11.37 -16.64 0.47
N GLU A 29 -10.84 -15.51 -0.02
CA GLU A 29 -10.63 -15.19 -1.42
C GLU A 29 -9.28 -15.74 -1.85
N GLN A 30 -9.33 -16.73 -2.73
CA GLN A 30 -8.16 -17.27 -3.41
C GLN A 30 -7.95 -16.49 -4.70
N THR A 31 -6.74 -15.99 -4.91
CA THR A 31 -6.36 -15.38 -6.18
C THR A 31 -5.09 -16.03 -6.71
N CYS A 32 -5.05 -16.35 -8.01
CA CYS A 32 -3.84 -16.90 -8.65
C CYS A 32 -2.69 -15.88 -8.70
N ASN A 33 -3.02 -14.59 -8.62
CA ASN A 33 -2.08 -13.49 -8.63
C ASN A 33 -2.24 -12.64 -7.36
N PRO A 34 -1.18 -11.99 -6.87
CA PRO A 34 -1.36 -10.98 -5.83
C PRO A 34 -2.29 -9.88 -6.37
N PRO A 35 -3.09 -9.22 -5.52
CA PRO A 35 -3.91 -8.11 -5.95
C PRO A 35 -3.06 -7.03 -6.63
N ASN A 36 -3.65 -6.38 -7.63
CA ASN A 36 -2.96 -5.36 -8.40
C ASN A 36 -2.98 -4.01 -7.66
N PHE A 37 -2.28 -3.94 -6.52
CA PHE A 37 -2.25 -2.78 -5.64
C PHE A 37 -1.77 -1.53 -6.39
N THR A 38 -0.73 -1.65 -7.23
CA THR A 38 -0.18 -0.50 -7.98
C THR A 38 -1.16 0.15 -8.95
N LYS A 39 -2.27 -0.52 -9.29
CA LYS A 39 -3.29 -0.02 -10.24
C LYS A 39 -4.68 0.12 -9.63
N SER A 40 -4.92 -0.38 -8.43
CA SER A 40 -6.25 -0.38 -7.80
C SER A 40 -6.17 0.13 -6.37
N LEU A 41 -6.63 1.36 -6.16
CA LEU A 41 -6.83 1.89 -4.82
C LEU A 41 -7.79 1.01 -4.01
N ASP A 42 -8.82 0.44 -4.63
CA ASP A 42 -9.76 -0.46 -3.95
C ASP A 42 -9.04 -1.68 -3.35
N ALA A 43 -8.10 -2.28 -4.10
CA ALA A 43 -7.27 -3.35 -3.58
C ALA A 43 -6.40 -2.87 -2.40
N CYS A 44 -5.82 -1.67 -2.51
CA CYS A 44 -5.06 -1.07 -1.42
C CYS A 44 -5.89 -0.84 -0.15
N PHE A 45 -7.08 -0.26 -0.28
CA PHE A 45 -8.01 -0.01 0.82
C PHE A 45 -8.55 -1.30 1.42
N LYS A 46 -8.76 -2.34 0.60
CA LYS A 46 -9.26 -3.63 1.08
C LYS A 46 -8.21 -4.37 1.91
N TRP A 47 -6.94 -4.34 1.52
CA TRP A 47 -5.93 -5.26 2.09
C TRP A 47 -4.79 -4.56 2.85
N LEU A 48 -4.34 -3.39 2.40
CA LEU A 48 -3.17 -2.71 2.99
C LEU A 48 -3.58 -1.76 4.12
N VAL A 49 -4.68 -1.03 3.94
CA VAL A 49 -5.16 -0.04 4.92
C VAL A 49 -5.57 -0.67 6.26
N PRO A 50 -6.28 -1.81 6.31
CA PRO A 50 -6.56 -2.47 7.58
C PRO A 50 -5.27 -2.83 8.32
N LYS A 51 -4.24 -3.29 7.61
CA LYS A 51 -2.94 -3.61 8.20
C LYS A 51 -2.24 -2.38 8.78
N LEU A 52 -2.29 -1.24 8.09
CA LEU A 52 -1.77 0.03 8.63
C LEU A 52 -2.44 0.39 9.96
N PHE A 53 -3.77 0.31 10.01
CA PHE A 53 -4.54 0.62 11.23
C PHE A 53 -4.25 -0.37 12.37
N GLU A 54 -4.12 -1.67 12.08
CA GLU A 54 -3.69 -2.67 13.08
C GLU A 54 -2.34 -2.31 13.72
N LEU A 55 -1.44 -1.74 12.92
CA LEU A 55 -0.10 -1.34 13.35
C LEU A 55 -0.07 0.07 13.96
N GLY A 56 -1.21 0.74 14.12
CA GLY A 56 -1.33 2.08 14.70
C GLY A 56 -1.00 3.23 13.76
N TYR A 57 -0.85 2.96 12.46
CA TYR A 57 -0.65 3.99 11.44
C TYR A 57 -1.97 4.60 10.99
N SER A 58 -1.89 5.87 10.60
CA SER A 58 -2.91 6.58 9.84
C SER A 58 -2.36 6.92 8.46
N CYS A 59 -3.24 7.05 7.48
CA CYS A 59 -2.83 7.50 6.14
C CYS A 59 -3.74 8.61 5.63
N GLY A 60 -3.14 9.60 4.96
CA GLY A 60 -3.83 10.70 4.32
C GLY A 60 -3.43 10.82 2.85
N MET A 61 -4.38 11.25 2.01
CA MET A 61 -4.12 11.58 0.61
C MET A 61 -4.23 13.09 0.41
N ILE A 62 -3.17 13.68 -0.15
CA ILE A 62 -3.13 15.08 -0.55
C ILE A 62 -3.08 15.12 -2.07
N ILE A 63 -3.98 15.88 -2.68
CA ILE A 63 -4.01 16.11 -4.12
C ILE A 63 -3.35 17.45 -4.38
N ALA A 64 -2.24 17.43 -5.13
CA ALA A 64 -1.55 18.64 -5.57
C ALA A 64 -1.65 18.73 -7.10
N GLU A 65 -2.13 19.85 -7.61
CA GLU A 65 -1.97 20.16 -9.04
C GLU A 65 -0.60 20.80 -9.24
N VAL A 66 0.25 20.14 -10.03
CA VAL A 66 1.56 20.67 -10.42
C VAL A 66 1.62 20.64 -11.95
N SER A 67 1.75 21.82 -12.56
CA SER A 67 1.94 21.95 -14.01
C SER A 67 0.88 21.20 -14.84
N SER A 68 -0.40 21.41 -14.52
CA SER A 68 -1.55 20.84 -15.24
C SER A 68 -1.73 19.33 -15.13
N LYS A 69 -1.03 18.68 -14.20
CA LYS A 69 -1.24 17.26 -13.86
C LYS A 69 -1.55 17.10 -12.37
N ALA A 70 -2.53 16.27 -12.07
CA ALA A 70 -2.79 15.85 -10.70
C ALA A 70 -1.65 14.94 -10.23
N ARG A 71 -1.04 15.27 -9.10
CA ARG A 71 -0.15 14.38 -8.36
C ARG A 71 -0.78 14.04 -7.02
N TYR A 72 -0.76 12.77 -6.70
CA TYR A 72 -1.27 12.24 -5.45
C TYR A 72 -0.09 12.01 -4.52
N ARG A 73 -0.13 12.62 -3.34
CA ARG A 73 0.82 12.39 -2.26
C ARG A 73 0.13 11.62 -1.17
N PHE A 74 0.67 10.47 -0.81
CA PHE A 74 0.24 9.75 0.38
C PHE A 74 1.22 10.00 1.50
N VAL A 75 0.68 10.29 2.67
CA VAL A 75 1.42 10.40 3.93
C VAL A 75 0.93 9.27 4.82
N VAL A 76 1.85 8.50 5.38
CA VAL A 76 1.58 7.42 6.32
C VAL A 76 2.34 7.72 7.61
N ASP A 77 1.60 7.98 8.69
CA ASP A 77 2.12 8.47 9.96
C ASP A 77 1.73 7.52 11.09
N LEU A 78 2.67 7.24 12.00
CA LEU A 78 2.33 6.56 13.25
C LEU A 78 1.61 7.55 14.17
N ALA A 79 0.43 7.16 14.67
CA ALA A 79 -0.43 8.04 15.43
C ALA A 79 0.32 8.70 16.61
N ASN A 80 0.24 10.03 16.69
CA ASN A 80 0.88 10.87 17.72
C ASN A 80 2.41 10.93 17.66
N THR A 81 3.01 10.70 16.48
CA THR A 81 4.46 10.89 16.28
C THR A 81 4.74 11.80 15.08
N GLU A 82 5.96 12.36 15.03
CA GLU A 82 6.47 13.09 13.84
C GLU A 82 7.08 12.14 12.80
N VAL A 83 6.95 10.82 12.98
CA VAL A 83 7.53 9.82 12.08
C VAL A 83 6.50 9.45 11.02
N GLY A 84 6.75 9.98 9.82
CA GLY A 84 5.92 9.78 8.64
C GLY A 84 6.75 9.40 7.42
N VAL A 85 6.17 8.58 6.55
CA VAL A 85 6.71 8.37 5.20
C VAL A 85 5.75 8.91 4.17
N GLU A 86 6.32 9.36 3.06
CA GLU A 86 5.54 9.89 1.96
C GLU A 86 6.04 9.47 0.59
N ALA A 87 5.11 9.34 -0.34
CA ALA A 87 5.41 9.13 -1.74
C ALA A 87 4.39 9.83 -2.62
N GLN A 88 4.80 10.09 -3.86
CA GLN A 88 4.00 10.83 -4.84
C GLN A 88 4.05 10.16 -6.21
N ASP A 89 2.91 10.15 -6.91
CA ASP A 89 2.79 9.66 -8.29
C ASP A 89 1.56 10.26 -9.00
N GLU A 90 1.48 10.14 -10.32
CA GLU A 90 0.29 10.50 -11.11
C GLU A 90 -0.86 9.48 -10.91
N ASN A 91 -0.54 8.24 -10.54
CA ASN A 91 -1.49 7.21 -10.14
C ASN A 91 -1.57 7.16 -8.60
N PRO A 92 -2.74 7.40 -7.99
CA PRO A 92 -2.87 7.41 -6.54
C PRO A 92 -2.60 6.04 -5.90
N ALA A 93 -2.92 4.94 -6.59
CA ALA A 93 -2.69 3.60 -6.09
C ALA A 93 -1.18 3.31 -6.00
N LEU A 94 -0.42 3.72 -7.02
CA LEU A 94 1.04 3.60 -7.02
C LEU A 94 1.68 4.52 -5.97
N ALA A 95 1.23 5.78 -5.85
CA ALA A 95 1.69 6.70 -4.81
C ALA A 95 1.52 6.11 -3.41
N PHE A 96 0.38 5.48 -3.13
CA PHE A 96 0.13 4.82 -1.86
C PHE A 96 1.02 3.59 -1.64
N CYS A 97 1.15 2.73 -2.65
CA CYS A 97 2.03 1.56 -2.61
C CYS A 97 3.49 1.92 -2.29
N LEU A 98 3.99 2.99 -2.92
CA LEU A 98 5.35 3.49 -2.68
C LEU A 98 5.52 4.07 -1.26
N ALA A 99 4.48 4.70 -0.70
CA ALA A 99 4.54 5.19 0.68
C ALA A 99 4.67 4.02 1.66
N ILE A 100 3.88 2.95 1.49
CA ILE A 100 3.99 1.74 2.29
C ILE A 100 5.33 1.05 2.07
N GLU A 101 5.83 0.99 0.83
CA GLU A 101 7.15 0.42 0.57
C GLU A 101 8.26 1.12 1.37
N LYS A 102 8.25 2.45 1.40
CA LYS A 102 9.17 3.23 2.23
C LYS A 102 9.01 2.95 3.71
N LEU A 103 7.78 2.74 4.18
CA LEU A 103 7.53 2.33 5.57
C LEU A 103 8.19 0.99 5.89
N ILE A 104 8.03 0.01 5.00
CA ILE A 104 8.62 -1.34 5.14
C ILE A 104 10.14 -1.27 5.16
N ASP A 105 10.73 -0.47 4.27
CA ASP A 105 12.19 -0.38 4.13
C ASP A 105 12.84 0.48 5.23
N GLY A 106 12.14 1.50 5.73
CA GLY A 106 12.59 2.39 6.81
C GLY A 106 12.37 1.85 8.23
N GLY A 107 11.61 0.76 8.40
CA GLY A 107 11.34 0.10 9.68
C GLY A 107 12.40 -0.92 10.13
N LYS A 108 13.63 -0.84 9.60
CA LYS A 108 14.78 -1.69 9.97
C LYS A 108 15.82 -0.95 10.78
#